data_AF-A0AAU7KYG8-F1
#
_entry.id   AF-A0AAU7KYG8-F1
#
_cell.length_a   1.000
_cell.length_b   1.000
_cell.length_c   1.000
_cell.angle_alpha   90.00
_cell.angle_beta   90.00
_cell.angle_gamma   90.00
#
_symmetry.space_group_name_H-M   'P 1'
#
loop_
_entity.id
_entity.type
_entity.pdbx_description
1 polymer ?
#
loop_
_entity_poly.entity_id
_entity_poly.type
_entity_poly.pdbx_seq_one_letter_code
_entity_poly.pdbx_strand_id
1 'polypeptide(L)'
;MSNEPTVKHWTAKRKAAVVMDIFKGKITVAEVARQHDLTFSEVEGWIEEAQRSMENGFRARPKDIRKQYASDLRETKEALGEAHLQIYALKKGSSQISVKRARRVRQAG
;
A
#
# COMPACT_ATOMS: atom_id res chain seq x y z
N MET A 1 24.33 -10.73 -28.76
CA MET A 1 24.11 -11.18 -27.37
C MET A 1 23.57 -10.00 -26.60
N SER A 2 22.30 -10.02 -26.26
CA SER A 2 21.62 -8.93 -25.55
C SER A 2 22.20 -8.81 -24.14
N ASN A 3 22.76 -7.64 -23.82
CA ASN A 3 23.27 -7.33 -22.49
C ASN A 3 22.08 -6.96 -21.60
N GLU A 4 21.48 -7.95 -20.98
CA GLU A 4 20.39 -7.79 -20.02
C GLU A 4 20.97 -7.11 -18.76
N PRO A 5 20.45 -5.95 -18.32
CA PRO A 5 20.99 -5.26 -17.16
C PRO A 5 20.76 -6.17 -15.94
N THR A 6 21.85 -6.70 -15.41
CA THR A 6 21.86 -7.47 -14.18
C THR A 6 21.43 -6.54 -13.05
N VAL A 7 20.13 -6.52 -12.74
CA VAL A 7 19.59 -5.73 -11.63
C VAL A 7 20.13 -6.33 -10.33
N LYS A 8 21.28 -5.84 -9.88
CA LYS A 8 21.83 -6.13 -8.55
C LYS A 8 20.80 -5.67 -7.51
N HIS A 9 20.13 -6.63 -6.89
CA HIS A 9 18.99 -6.37 -6.03
C HIS A 9 19.44 -5.69 -4.71
N TRP A 10 19.11 -4.41 -4.55
CA TRP A 10 19.34 -3.67 -3.31
C TRP A 10 18.18 -3.88 -2.35
N THR A 11 18.42 -4.56 -1.23
CA THR A 11 17.41 -4.67 -0.17
C THR A 11 17.31 -3.34 0.60
N ALA A 12 16.10 -3.00 1.04
CA ALA A 12 15.84 -1.77 1.80
C ALA A 12 16.78 -1.63 3.01
N LYS A 13 17.07 -2.75 3.70
CA LYS A 13 18.00 -2.79 4.85
C LYS A 13 19.43 -2.41 4.46
N ARG A 14 19.93 -2.93 3.34
CA ARG A 14 21.30 -2.65 2.87
C ARG A 14 21.43 -1.21 2.39
N LYS A 15 20.45 -0.72 1.63
CA LYS A 15 20.37 0.68 1.17
C LYS A 15 20.36 1.64 2.37
N ALA A 16 19.55 1.38 3.39
CA ALA A 16 19.53 2.19 4.60
C ALA A 16 20.88 2.18 5.34
N ALA A 17 21.54 1.03 5.47
CA ALA A 17 22.86 0.95 6.11
C ALA A 17 23.90 1.82 5.39
N VAL A 18 23.95 1.74 4.06
CA VAL A 18 24.86 2.54 3.23
C VAL A 18 24.59 4.04 3.40
N VAL A 19 23.33 4.48 3.28
CA VAL A 19 22.97 5.89 3.47
C VAL A 19 23.34 6.38 4.88
N MET A 20 23.16 5.54 5.90
CA MET A 20 23.55 5.88 7.27
C MET A 20 25.07 6.00 7.46
N ASP A 21 25.86 5.18 6.78
CA ASP A 21 27.33 5.30 6.81
C ASP A 21 27.81 6.55 6.07
N ILE A 22 27.09 6.98 5.02
CA ILE A 22 27.32 8.28 4.36
C ILE A 22 27.02 9.44 5.31
N PHE A 23 25.87 9.43 5.99
CA PHE A 23 25.54 10.48 6.96
C PHE A 23 26.51 10.54 8.15
N LYS A 24 27.11 9.41 8.52
CA LYS A 24 28.15 9.34 9.56
C LYS A 24 29.54 9.73 9.04
N GLY A 25 29.69 10.02 7.75
CA GLY A 25 30.97 10.37 7.12
C GLY A 25 31.96 9.20 7.02
N LYS A 26 31.50 7.95 7.18
CA LYS A 26 32.38 6.76 7.14
C LYS A 26 32.70 6.34 5.71
N ILE A 27 31.75 6.53 4.81
CA ILE A 27 31.88 6.23 3.39
C ILE A 27 31.35 7.41 2.58
N THR A 28 31.98 7.75 1.48
CA THR A 28 31.54 8.86 0.63
C THR A 28 30.62 8.36 -0.47
N VAL A 29 29.82 9.24 -1.06
CA VAL A 29 28.97 8.92 -2.23
C VAL A 29 29.81 8.34 -3.37
N ALA A 30 30.99 8.91 -3.62
CA ALA A 30 31.92 8.44 -4.64
C ALA A 30 32.43 7.02 -4.38
N GLU A 31 32.76 6.72 -3.12
CA GLU A 31 33.22 5.40 -2.71
C GLU A 31 32.11 4.35 -2.89
N VAL A 32 30.87 4.67 -2.49
CA VAL A 32 29.70 3.80 -2.69
C VAL A 32 29.42 3.55 -4.17
N ALA A 33 29.41 4.61 -4.97
CA ALA A 33 29.20 4.54 -6.41
C ALA A 33 30.21 3.59 -7.07
N ARG A 34 31.51 3.76 -6.73
CA ARG A 34 32.60 2.93 -7.26
C ARG A 34 32.57 1.50 -6.77
N GLN A 35 32.30 1.27 -5.48
CA GLN A 35 32.34 -0.07 -4.87
C GLN A 35 31.15 -0.95 -5.30
N HIS A 36 30.05 -0.35 -5.72
CA HIS A 36 28.82 -1.06 -6.00
C HIS A 36 28.32 -0.93 -7.44
N ASP A 37 29.13 -0.33 -8.32
CA ASP A 37 28.79 -0.02 -9.71
C ASP A 37 27.46 0.75 -9.81
N LEU A 38 27.27 1.72 -8.90
CA LEU A 38 26.11 2.61 -8.89
C LEU A 38 26.50 3.95 -9.49
N THR A 39 25.53 4.63 -10.09
CA THR A 39 25.70 6.03 -10.45
C THR A 39 25.65 6.91 -9.20
N PHE A 40 26.34 8.06 -9.23
CA PHE A 40 26.24 9.06 -8.17
C PHE A 40 24.78 9.47 -7.92
N SER A 41 24.00 9.66 -8.99
CA SER A 41 22.60 10.06 -8.92
C SER A 41 21.72 9.03 -8.21
N GLU A 42 21.97 7.72 -8.38
CA GLU A 42 21.24 6.70 -7.62
C GLU A 42 21.49 6.81 -6.12
N VAL A 43 22.75 6.98 -5.72
CA VAL A 43 23.13 7.11 -4.31
C VAL A 43 22.59 8.41 -3.71
N GLU A 44 22.64 9.51 -4.46
CA GLU A 44 22.03 10.80 -4.07
C GLU A 44 20.51 10.67 -3.93
N GLY A 45 19.83 10.00 -4.86
CA GLY A 45 18.40 9.74 -4.76
C GLY A 45 18.02 8.94 -3.51
N TRP A 46 18.89 8.02 -3.07
CA TRP A 46 18.68 7.28 -1.82
C TRP A 46 18.83 8.16 -0.59
N ILE A 47 19.76 9.10 -0.62
CA ILE A 47 19.97 10.08 0.45
C ILE A 47 18.75 11.01 0.57
N GLU A 48 18.27 11.53 -0.56
CA GLU A 48 17.07 12.38 -0.60
C GLU A 48 15.82 11.65 -0.11
N GLU A 49 15.63 10.39 -0.52
CA GLU A 49 14.52 9.56 -0.08
C GLU A 49 14.56 9.33 1.43
N ALA A 50 15.76 9.09 1.99
CA ALA A 50 15.94 8.93 3.42
C ALA A 50 15.66 10.23 4.19
N GLN A 51 16.09 11.39 3.67
CA GLN A 51 15.80 12.70 4.26
C GLN A 51 14.30 13.00 4.26
N ARG A 52 13.62 12.80 3.13
CA ARG A 52 12.16 12.97 3.02
C ARG A 52 11.42 12.03 3.96
N SER A 53 11.84 10.76 4.04
CA SER A 53 11.22 9.79 4.94
C SER A 53 11.40 10.17 6.41
N MET A 54 12.56 10.71 6.77
CA MET A 54 12.86 11.20 8.11
C MET A 54 12.01 12.43 8.46
N GLU A 55 11.92 13.41 7.55
CA GLU A 55 11.08 14.60 7.72
C GLU A 55 9.61 14.21 7.89
N ASN A 56 9.10 13.32 7.04
CA ASN A 56 7.75 12.78 7.14
C ASN A 56 7.54 12.03 8.47
N GLY A 57 8.54 11.27 8.93
CA GLY A 57 8.52 10.59 10.22
C GLY A 57 8.44 11.57 11.40
N PHE A 58 9.15 12.70 11.34
CA PHE A 58 9.06 13.75 12.36
C PHE A 58 7.72 14.50 12.30
N ARG A 59 7.16 14.71 11.11
CA ARG A 59 5.86 15.35 10.92
C ARG A 59 4.71 14.46 11.38
N ALA A 60 4.83 13.15 11.20
CA ALA A 60 3.81 12.19 11.57
C ALA A 60 3.77 12.00 13.09
N ARG A 61 2.83 12.67 13.77
CA ARG A 61 2.59 12.38 15.19
C ARG A 61 2.04 10.94 15.30
N PRO A 62 2.57 10.10 16.21
CA PRO A 62 2.09 8.71 16.35
C PRO A 62 0.58 8.58 16.62
N LYS A 63 -0.05 9.61 17.19
CA LYS A 63 -1.50 9.67 17.40
C LYS A 63 -2.28 9.88 16.08
N ASP A 64 -1.71 10.60 15.13
CA ASP A 64 -2.37 10.92 13.85
C ASP A 64 -2.39 9.70 12.92
N ILE A 65 -1.31 8.91 12.90
CA ILE A 65 -1.26 7.65 12.13
C ILE A 65 -2.30 6.65 12.64
N ARG A 66 -2.39 6.43 13.96
CA ARG A 66 -3.39 5.52 14.54
C ARG A 66 -4.82 5.99 14.27
N LYS A 67 -5.05 7.30 14.35
CA LYS A 67 -6.35 7.90 14.06
C LYS A 67 -6.72 7.72 12.59
N GLN A 68 -5.77 7.89 11.66
CA GLN A 68 -5.97 7.64 10.25
C GLN A 68 -6.38 6.19 10.00
N TYR A 69 -5.60 5.23 10.49
CA TYR A 69 -5.93 3.81 10.34
C TYR A 69 -7.29 3.45 10.97
N ALA A 70 -7.63 4.03 12.12
CA ALA A 70 -8.93 3.80 12.74
C ALA A 70 -10.08 4.39 11.90
N SER A 71 -9.88 5.54 11.27
CA SER A 71 -10.85 6.16 10.37
C SER A 71 -11.07 5.31 9.12
N ASP A 72 -9.99 4.92 8.45
CA ASP A 72 -10.04 4.10 7.23
C ASP A 72 -10.69 2.74 7.52
N LEU A 73 -10.38 2.14 8.68
CA LEU A 73 -10.98 0.89 9.12
C LEU A 73 -12.49 1.04 9.39
N ARG A 74 -12.91 2.16 9.95
CA ARG A 74 -14.33 2.45 10.19
C ARG A 74 -15.07 2.60 8.87
N GLU A 75 -14.58 3.43 7.97
CA GLU A 75 -15.20 3.67 6.66
C GLU A 75 -15.33 2.37 5.85
N THR A 76 -14.27 1.55 5.84
CA THR A 76 -14.29 0.24 5.18
C THR A 76 -15.35 -0.68 5.78
N LYS A 77 -15.49 -0.70 7.12
CA LYS A 77 -16.49 -1.52 7.81
C LYS A 77 -17.93 -1.04 7.55
N GLU A 78 -18.13 0.27 7.50
CA GLU A 78 -19.43 0.87 7.19
C GLU A 78 -19.86 0.52 5.76
N ALA A 79 -19.00 0.73 4.77
CA ALA A 79 -19.25 0.36 3.38
C ALA A 79 -19.55 -1.15 3.21
N LEU A 80 -18.80 -2.00 3.92
CA LEU A 80 -19.05 -3.44 3.94
C LEU A 80 -20.42 -3.78 4.55
N GLY A 81 -20.79 -3.11 5.64
CA GLY A 81 -22.11 -3.26 6.29
C GLY A 81 -23.26 -2.86 5.36
N GLU A 82 -23.13 -1.71 4.68
CA GLU A 82 -24.12 -1.23 3.72
C GLU A 82 -24.28 -2.20 2.54
N ALA A 83 -23.17 -2.69 1.98
CA ALA A 83 -23.21 -3.69 0.90
C ALA A 83 -23.92 -4.97 1.34
N HIS A 84 -23.66 -5.46 2.56
CA HIS A 84 -24.35 -6.63 3.10
C HIS A 84 -25.86 -6.41 3.24
N LEU A 85 -26.28 -5.23 3.72
CA LEU A 85 -27.70 -4.87 3.83
C LEU A 85 -28.38 -4.84 2.46
N GLN A 86 -27.73 -4.27 1.45
CA GLN A 86 -28.24 -4.25 0.08
C GLN A 86 -28.40 -5.66 -0.48
N ILE A 87 -27.39 -6.52 -0.32
CA ILE A 87 -27.44 -7.94 -0.74
C ILE A 87 -28.61 -8.66 -0.05
N TYR A 88 -28.79 -8.45 1.26
CA TYR A 88 -29.87 -9.06 2.02
C TYR A 88 -31.24 -8.61 1.50
N ALA A 89 -31.43 -7.31 1.30
CA ALA A 89 -32.68 -6.75 0.78
C ALA A 89 -33.02 -7.31 -0.62
N LEU A 90 -32.03 -7.39 -1.52
CA LEU A 90 -32.20 -7.95 -2.85
C LEU A 90 -32.61 -9.42 -2.80
N LYS A 91 -31.89 -10.26 -2.03
CA LYS A 91 -32.22 -11.69 -1.87
C LYS A 91 -33.63 -11.90 -1.32
N LYS A 92 -34.03 -11.09 -0.35
CA LYS A 92 -35.38 -11.14 0.23
C LYS A 92 -36.45 -10.74 -0.78
N GLY A 93 -36.22 -9.67 -1.54
CA GLY A 93 -37.12 -9.20 -2.60
C GLY A 93 -37.30 -10.23 -3.71
N SER A 94 -36.21 -10.79 -4.24
CA SER A 94 -36.25 -11.85 -5.25
C SER A 94 -37.05 -13.06 -4.77
N SER A 95 -36.85 -13.49 -3.52
CA SER A 95 -37.59 -14.61 -2.93
C SER A 95 -39.09 -14.34 -2.87
N GLN A 96 -39.50 -13.14 -2.45
CA GLN A 96 -40.93 -12.76 -2.41
C GLN A 96 -41.57 -12.72 -3.80
N ILE A 97 -40.85 -12.21 -4.81
CA ILE A 97 -41.32 -12.18 -6.19
C ILE A 97 -41.54 -13.59 -6.71
N SER A 98 -40.58 -14.50 -6.48
CA SER A 98 -40.68 -15.91 -6.87
C SER A 98 -41.90 -16.60 -6.23
N VAL A 99 -42.14 -16.37 -4.94
CA VAL A 99 -43.31 -16.93 -4.23
C VAL A 99 -44.63 -16.40 -4.81
N LYS A 100 -44.73 -15.08 -5.06
CA LYS A 100 -45.92 -14.47 -5.66
C LYS A 100 -46.20 -15.00 -7.06
N ARG A 101 -45.15 -15.20 -7.88
CA ARG A 101 -45.27 -15.80 -9.22
C ARG A 101 -45.78 -17.25 -9.14
N ALA A 102 -45.21 -18.07 -8.26
CA ALA A 102 -45.62 -19.46 -8.09
C ALA A 102 -47.09 -19.60 -7.63
N ARG A 103 -47.55 -18.71 -6.73
CA ARG A 103 -48.96 -18.69 -6.31
C ARG A 103 -49.91 -18.31 -7.43
N ARG A 104 -49.56 -17.32 -8.25
CA ARG A 104 -50.38 -16.89 -9.40
C ARG A 104 -50.58 -18.01 -10.42
N VAL A 105 -49.52 -18.76 -10.73
CA VAL A 105 -49.60 -19.89 -11.68
C VAL A 105 -50.55 -20.99 -11.17
N ARG A 106 -50.53 -21.29 -9.86
CA ARG A 106 -51.43 -22.28 -9.26
C ARG A 106 -52.90 -21.86 -9.19
N GLN A 107 -53.21 -20.58 -9.25
CA GLN A 107 -54.60 -20.07 -9.23
C GLN A 107 -55.19 -19.93 -10.63
N ALA A 108 -54.36 -20.01 -11.68
CA ALA A 108 -54.75 -19.82 -13.06
C ALA A 108 -54.88 -21.12 -13.87
N GLY A 109 -54.66 -22.28 -13.23
CA GLY A 109 -54.90 -23.62 -13.79
C GLY A 109 -55.79 -24.41 -12.87
#